data_AF-A0A9J6FDJ0-F1
#
_entry.id   AF-A0A9J6FDJ0-F1
#
_cell.length_a   1.000
_cell.length_b   1.000
_cell.length_c   1.000
_cell.angle_alpha   90.00
_cell.angle_beta   90.00
_cell.angle_gamma   90.00
#
_symmetry.space_group_name_H-M   'P 1'
#
loop_
_entity.id
_entity.type
_entity.pdbx_description
1 polymer ?
#
loop_
_entity_poly.entity_id
_entity_poly.type
_entity_poly.pdbx_seq_one_letter_code
_entity_poly.pdbx_strand_id
1 'polypeptide(L)'
;MAPTLRSQGEMSDASTATQFPATSTPAASFHPNRPFIGPPVFKGTPEESIVEWITCYEHVASLNAWDNDTKVKFLYWALDGDAKKWYTTKILTGAPNSWEEWAVLLKACFSSRHAAEIAHLRLQNRAQLPSESISMM
;
A
#
# COMPACT_ATOMS: atom_id res chain seq x y z
N MET A 1 -73.20 -47.33 -11.33
CA MET A 1 -72.00 -48.10 -11.75
C MET A 1 -71.14 -47.19 -12.61
N ALA A 2 -70.06 -46.66 -12.04
CA ALA A 2 -68.83 -46.20 -12.68
C ALA A 2 -67.84 -45.80 -11.55
N PRO A 3 -66.52 -46.00 -11.71
CA PRO A 3 -65.60 -46.23 -10.59
C PRO A 3 -64.67 -45.05 -10.25
N THR A 4 -64.14 -45.13 -9.02
CA THR A 4 -62.86 -44.64 -8.48
C THR A 4 -61.83 -44.11 -9.47
N LEU A 5 -61.21 -42.95 -9.14
CA LEU A 5 -59.74 -42.85 -9.00
C LEU A 5 -59.31 -41.57 -8.25
N ARG A 6 -58.80 -41.84 -7.05
CA ARG A 6 -57.99 -40.98 -6.19
C ARG A 6 -56.71 -40.62 -6.93
N SER A 7 -56.38 -39.32 -7.04
CA SER A 7 -55.04 -38.87 -7.42
C SER A 7 -54.54 -37.91 -6.33
N GLN A 8 -53.66 -38.43 -5.46
CA GLN A 8 -52.81 -37.62 -4.61
C GLN A 8 -51.65 -37.13 -5.47
N GLY A 9 -51.59 -35.82 -5.70
CA GLY A 9 -50.38 -35.15 -6.15
C GLY A 9 -49.68 -34.57 -4.93
N GLU A 10 -48.62 -35.23 -4.49
CA GLU A 10 -47.74 -34.81 -3.41
C GLU A 10 -47.07 -33.46 -3.76
N MET A 11 -47.23 -32.50 -2.85
CA MET A 11 -46.47 -31.26 -2.81
C MET A 11 -45.07 -31.60 -2.29
N SER A 12 -44.11 -31.76 -3.20
CA SER A 12 -42.69 -31.85 -2.85
C SER A 12 -42.08 -30.45 -2.85
N ASP A 13 -42.07 -29.81 -1.69
CA ASP A 13 -41.23 -28.65 -1.40
C ASP A 13 -39.77 -29.11 -1.38
N ALA A 14 -39.08 -29.00 -2.52
CA ALA A 14 -37.63 -29.08 -2.58
C ALA A 14 -37.08 -27.66 -2.69
N SER A 15 -36.98 -26.99 -1.54
CA SER A 15 -36.20 -25.75 -1.38
C SER A 15 -34.75 -26.02 -1.77
N THR A 16 -34.41 -25.76 -3.02
CA THR A 16 -33.03 -25.77 -3.52
C THR A 16 -32.39 -24.46 -3.06
N ALA A 17 -31.79 -24.49 -1.87
CA ALA A 17 -30.94 -23.41 -1.40
C ALA A 17 -29.69 -23.37 -2.28
N THR A 18 -29.62 -22.38 -3.17
CA THR A 18 -28.42 -22.03 -3.92
C THR A 18 -27.32 -21.66 -2.94
N GLN A 19 -26.42 -22.62 -2.66
CA GLN A 19 -25.21 -22.37 -1.89
C GLN A 19 -24.24 -21.61 -2.79
N PHE A 20 -24.15 -20.30 -2.58
CA PHE A 20 -23.09 -19.49 -3.19
C PHE A 20 -21.73 -20.04 -2.72
N PRO A 21 -20.75 -20.25 -3.61
CA PRO A 21 -19.41 -20.58 -3.18
C PRO A 21 -18.89 -19.37 -2.40
N ALA A 22 -18.65 -19.57 -1.10
CA ALA A 22 -17.96 -18.60 -0.28
C ALA A 22 -16.57 -18.38 -0.90
N THR A 23 -16.38 -17.26 -1.59
CA THR A 23 -15.06 -16.75 -1.91
C THR A 23 -14.35 -16.54 -0.59
N SER A 24 -13.43 -17.44 -0.28
CA SER A 24 -12.50 -17.31 0.83
C SER A 24 -11.57 -16.14 0.53
N THR A 25 -12.03 -14.93 0.83
CA THR A 25 -11.16 -13.77 0.99
C THR A 25 -10.16 -14.16 2.10
N PRO A 26 -8.84 -14.07 1.88
CA PRO A 26 -7.89 -14.23 2.96
C PRO A 26 -8.15 -13.07 3.93
N ALA A 27 -8.85 -13.36 5.03
CA ALA A 27 -8.98 -12.44 6.13
C ALA A 27 -7.55 -12.13 6.61
N ALA A 28 -7.17 -10.85 6.57
CA ALA A 28 -5.90 -10.41 7.11
C ALA A 28 -5.83 -10.86 8.58
N SER A 29 -4.98 -11.86 8.86
CA SER A 29 -4.79 -12.40 10.19
C SER A 29 -4.18 -11.32 11.08
N PHE A 30 -5.00 -10.71 11.94
CA PHE A 30 -4.52 -9.81 12.98
C PHE A 30 -3.75 -10.63 14.03
N HIS A 31 -2.43 -10.58 13.97
CA HIS A 31 -1.57 -11.15 15.00
C HIS A 31 -1.41 -10.12 16.14
N PRO A 32 -1.93 -10.39 17.35
CA PRO A 32 -2.01 -9.41 18.44
C PRO A 32 -0.65 -8.97 19.02
N ASN A 33 0.46 -9.48 18.48
CA ASN A 33 1.83 -9.18 18.92
C ASN A 33 2.75 -8.65 17.82
N ARG A 34 2.21 -8.23 16.66
CA ARG A 34 3.03 -7.61 15.62
C ARG A 34 3.29 -6.14 16.00
N PRO A 35 4.55 -5.70 16.20
CA PRO A 35 4.83 -4.30 16.50
C PRO A 35 4.40 -3.44 15.31
N PHE A 36 3.59 -2.41 15.58
CA PHE A 36 3.21 -1.43 14.57
C PHE A 36 4.45 -0.60 14.20
N ILE A 37 4.80 -0.60 12.91
CA ILE A 37 5.91 0.20 12.39
C ILE A 37 5.30 1.45 11.75
N GLY A 38 5.64 2.63 12.28
CA GLY A 38 5.20 3.90 11.70
C GLY A 38 5.79 4.12 10.31
N PRO A 39 5.05 4.75 9.38
CA PRO A 39 5.60 5.05 8.07
C PRO A 39 6.73 6.09 8.18
N PRO A 40 7.76 6.00 7.32
CA PRO A 40 8.81 7.02 7.27
C PRO A 40 8.22 8.38 6.86
N VAL A 41 8.74 9.47 7.44
CA VAL A 41 8.34 10.83 7.05
C VAL A 41 9.11 11.26 5.81
N PHE A 42 8.42 11.88 4.85
CA PHE A 42 9.01 12.53 3.68
C PHE A 42 8.68 14.02 3.68
N LYS A 43 9.71 14.87 3.64
CA LYS A 43 9.54 16.33 3.68
C LYS A 43 9.49 16.95 2.28
N GLY A 44 10.01 16.24 1.28
CA GLY A 44 10.11 16.71 -0.09
C GLY A 44 11.30 17.63 -0.32
N THR A 45 12.38 17.51 0.46
CA THR A 45 13.60 18.31 0.24
C THR A 45 14.47 17.70 -0.88
N PRO A 46 15.36 18.49 -1.52
CA PRO A 46 16.20 17.99 -2.62
C PRO A 46 17.14 16.83 -2.25
N GLU A 47 17.46 16.69 -0.97
CA GLU A 47 18.36 15.66 -0.44
C GLU A 47 17.66 14.31 -0.22
N GLU A 48 16.33 14.30 -0.15
CA GLU A 48 15.53 13.10 0.05
C GLU A 48 15.27 12.40 -1.30
N SER A 49 15.42 11.08 -1.33
CA SER A 49 15.08 10.28 -2.50
C SER A 49 13.64 9.80 -2.40
N ILE A 50 12.76 10.33 -3.26
CA ILE A 50 11.37 9.88 -3.32
C ILE A 50 11.26 8.38 -3.67
N VAL A 51 12.19 7.86 -4.48
CA VAL A 51 12.19 6.44 -4.87
C VAL A 51 12.49 5.55 -3.67
N GLU A 52 13.54 5.87 -2.91
CA GLU A 52 13.90 5.11 -1.69
C GLU A 52 12.80 5.22 -0.64
N TRP A 53 12.22 6.41 -0.46
CA TRP A 53 11.13 6.62 0.48
C TRP A 53 9.88 5.81 0.10
N ILE A 54 9.46 5.79 -1.17
CA ILE A 54 8.32 4.96 -1.63
C ILE A 54 8.61 3.47 -1.33
N THR A 55 9.81 2.98 -1.63
CA THR A 55 10.18 1.59 -1.33
C THR A 55 10.08 1.27 0.16
N CYS A 56 10.57 2.17 1.02
CA CYS A 56 10.46 2.00 2.47
C CYS A 56 9.00 2.03 2.95
N TYR A 57 8.20 2.96 2.41
CA TYR A 57 6.78 3.08 2.71
C TYR A 57 6.00 1.81 2.34
N GLU A 58 6.25 1.24 1.15
CA GLU A 58 5.61 0.00 0.71
C GLU A 58 6.04 -1.21 1.54
N HIS A 59 7.29 -1.24 1.98
CA HIS A 59 7.76 -2.28 2.90
C HIS A 59 7.03 -2.17 4.26
N VAL A 60 6.91 -0.98 4.84
CA VAL A 60 6.14 -0.75 6.08
C VAL A 60 4.66 -1.12 5.88
N ALA A 61 4.08 -0.76 4.75
CA ALA A 61 2.71 -1.13 4.40
C ALA A 61 2.53 -2.66 4.35
N SER A 62 3.46 -3.39 3.74
CA SER A 62 3.45 -4.86 3.70
C SER A 62 3.54 -5.46 5.09
N LEU A 63 4.45 -4.94 5.93
CA LEU A 63 4.59 -5.37 7.33
C LEU A 63 3.31 -5.10 8.12
N ASN A 64 2.65 -3.97 7.92
CA ASN A 64 1.42 -3.64 8.62
C ASN A 64 0.16 -4.22 7.94
N ALA A 65 0.31 -5.04 6.89
CA ALA A 65 -0.78 -5.59 6.09
C ALA A 65 -1.77 -4.52 5.56
N TRP A 66 -1.25 -3.36 5.14
CA TRP A 66 -2.05 -2.28 4.57
C TRP A 66 -2.46 -2.60 3.14
N ASP A 67 -3.76 -2.50 2.88
CA ASP A 67 -4.30 -2.42 1.52
C ASP A 67 -4.08 -1.02 0.90
N ASN A 68 -4.45 -0.86 -0.36
CA ASN A 68 -4.22 0.40 -1.09
C ASN A 68 -4.97 1.58 -0.46
N ASP A 69 -6.19 1.37 0.03
CA ASP A 69 -6.97 2.41 0.72
C ASP A 69 -6.28 2.84 2.01
N THR A 70 -5.75 1.89 2.78
CA THR A 70 -5.02 2.15 4.00
C THR A 70 -3.72 2.89 3.72
N LYS A 71 -2.98 2.51 2.66
CA LYS A 71 -1.81 3.27 2.20
C LYS A 71 -2.15 4.73 1.89
N VAL A 72 -3.27 5.00 1.23
CA VAL A 72 -3.69 6.38 0.93
C VAL A 72 -4.07 7.14 2.21
N LYS A 73 -4.76 6.49 3.16
CA LYS A 73 -5.09 7.10 4.47
C LYS A 73 -3.84 7.48 5.26
N PHE A 74 -2.85 6.59 5.30
CA PHE A 74 -1.60 6.84 6.04
C PHE A 74 -0.65 7.82 5.34
N LEU A 75 -0.85 8.07 4.05
CA LEU A 75 -0.01 8.98 3.27
C LEU A 75 0.04 10.38 3.89
N TYR A 76 -1.09 10.92 4.36
CA TYR A 76 -1.12 12.24 5.00
C TYR A 76 -0.17 12.38 6.21
N TRP A 77 -0.04 11.32 7.01
CA TRP A 77 0.83 11.31 8.20
C TRP A 77 2.29 11.02 7.86
N ALA A 78 2.54 10.37 6.72
CA ALA A 78 3.87 10.06 6.23
C ALA A 78 4.50 11.24 5.46
N LEU A 79 3.75 12.31 5.20
CA LEU A 79 4.23 13.51 4.53
C LEU A 79 4.35 14.69 5.51
N ASP A 80 5.40 15.48 5.32
CA ASP A 80 5.63 16.73 6.03
C ASP A 80 6.18 17.80 5.08
N GLY A 81 6.42 19.02 5.57
CA GLY A 81 7.09 20.08 4.81
C GLY A 81 6.40 20.41 3.48
N ASP A 82 7.19 20.45 2.41
CA ASP A 82 6.71 20.80 1.07
C ASP A 82 5.90 19.66 0.43
N ALA A 83 6.22 18.41 0.76
CA ALA A 83 5.42 17.26 0.34
C ALA A 83 3.99 17.30 0.89
N LYS A 84 3.81 17.71 2.15
CA LYS A 84 2.48 17.85 2.75
C LYS A 84 1.67 19.00 2.15
N LYS A 85 2.31 20.12 1.85
CA LYS A 85 1.67 21.25 1.13
C LYS A 85 1.20 20.80 -0.26
N TRP A 86 2.07 20.11 -1.00
CA TRP A 86 1.75 19.55 -2.30
C TRP A 86 0.56 18.58 -2.23
N TYR A 87 0.57 17.65 -1.27
CA TYR A 87 -0.51 16.69 -1.07
C TYR A 87 -1.86 17.38 -0.80
N THR A 88 -1.85 18.40 0.06
CA THR A 88 -3.04 19.20 0.38
C THR A 88 -3.59 19.89 -0.88
N THR A 89 -2.72 20.51 -1.68
CA THR A 89 -3.12 21.11 -2.96
C THR A 89 -3.69 20.07 -3.91
N LYS A 90 -3.11 18.87 -3.98
CA LYS A 90 -3.62 17.79 -4.84
C LYS A 90 -5.01 17.33 -4.44
N ILE A 91 -5.29 17.19 -3.15
CA ILE A 91 -6.64 16.89 -2.68
C ILE A 91 -7.65 17.92 -3.17
N LEU A 92 -7.31 19.22 -3.09
CA LEU A 92 -8.22 20.30 -3.51
C LEU A 92 -8.45 20.34 -5.01
N THR A 93 -7.45 19.97 -5.81
CA THR A 93 -7.54 20.03 -7.29
C THR A 93 -8.11 18.76 -7.94
N GLY A 94 -8.25 17.67 -7.17
CA GLY A 94 -8.65 16.36 -7.68
C GLY A 94 -7.71 15.28 -7.15
N ALA A 95 -8.11 14.65 -6.05
CA ALA A 95 -7.36 13.55 -5.44
C ALA A 95 -7.40 12.30 -6.33
N PRO A 96 -6.25 11.63 -6.55
CA PRO A 96 -6.21 10.27 -7.05
C PRO A 96 -6.97 9.29 -6.17
N ASN A 97 -7.51 8.23 -6.79
CA ASN A 97 -8.32 7.22 -6.11
C ASN A 97 -7.51 5.98 -5.71
N SER A 98 -6.27 5.85 -6.16
CA SER A 98 -5.42 4.69 -5.93
C SER A 98 -4.03 5.07 -5.44
N TRP A 99 -3.41 4.18 -4.67
CA TRP A 99 -2.02 4.33 -4.23
C TRP A 99 -1.06 4.44 -5.42
N GLU A 100 -1.31 3.67 -6.47
CA GLU A 100 -0.49 3.62 -7.68
C GLU A 100 -0.43 4.98 -8.37
N GLU A 101 -1.58 5.66 -8.51
CA GLU A 101 -1.64 7.02 -9.05
C GLU A 101 -0.90 8.02 -8.15
N TRP A 102 -1.09 7.91 -6.82
CA TRP A 102 -0.36 8.75 -5.86
C TRP A 102 1.16 8.57 -5.98
N ALA A 103 1.64 7.33 -6.08
CA ALA A 103 3.06 7.02 -6.22
C ALA A 103 3.64 7.57 -7.53
N VAL A 104 2.90 7.49 -8.64
CA VAL A 104 3.30 8.10 -9.92
C VAL A 104 3.41 9.62 -9.80
N LEU A 105 2.42 10.28 -9.20
CA LEU A 105 2.43 11.73 -9.03
C LEU A 105 3.53 12.21 -8.08
N LEU A 106 3.79 11.48 -7.00
CA LEU A 106 4.88 11.74 -6.08
C LEU A 106 6.23 11.66 -6.80
N LYS A 107 6.46 10.58 -7.56
CA LYS A 107 7.67 10.46 -8.39
C LYS A 107 7.74 11.62 -9.39
N ALA A 108 6.67 11.94 -10.11
CA ALA A 108 6.69 13.02 -11.08
C ALA A 108 7.01 14.38 -10.46
N CYS A 109 6.52 14.66 -9.24
CA CYS A 109 6.72 15.94 -8.56
C CYS A 109 8.08 16.05 -7.86
N PHE A 110 8.53 14.98 -7.20
CA PHE A 110 9.69 14.98 -6.32
C PHE A 110 10.89 14.18 -6.87
N SER A 111 10.82 13.68 -8.11
CA SER A 111 12.03 13.15 -8.76
C SER A 111 13.05 14.27 -8.88
N SER A 112 14.08 14.20 -8.03
CA SER A 112 15.19 15.13 -8.10
C SER A 112 15.89 14.94 -9.45
N ARG A 113 15.89 15.99 -10.28
CA ARG A 113 16.69 16.04 -11.51
C ARG A 113 18.18 15.81 -11.22
N HIS A 114 18.60 16.03 -9.98
CA HIS A 114 19.96 15.88 -9.48
C HIS A 114 20.18 14.61 -8.64
N ALA A 115 19.23 13.67 -8.58
CA ALA A 115 19.35 12.48 -7.73
C ALA A 115 20.64 11.69 -7.99
N ALA A 116 20.99 11.50 -9.27
CA ALA A 116 22.21 10.82 -9.67
C ALA A 116 23.48 11.63 -9.31
N GLU A 117 23.43 12.95 -9.47
CA GLU A 117 24.54 13.85 -9.14
C GLU A 117 24.79 13.91 -7.63
N ILE A 118 23.73 13.96 -6.82
CA ILE A 118 23.80 13.92 -5.35
C ILE A 118 24.32 12.56 -4.88
N ALA A 119 23.84 11.45 -5.47
CA ALA A 119 24.37 10.11 -5.16
C ALA A 119 25.86 10.01 -5.51
N HIS A 120 26.27 10.57 -6.65
CA HIS A 120 27.66 10.61 -7.06
C HIS A 120 28.52 11.44 -6.09
N LEU A 121 28.06 12.64 -5.70
CA LEU A 121 28.74 13.48 -4.72
C LEU A 121 28.83 12.79 -3.35
N ARG A 122 27.80 12.06 -2.91
CA ARG A 122 27.82 11.29 -1.66
C ARG A 122 28.84 10.15 -1.69
N LEU A 123 28.93 9.43 -2.81
CA LEU A 123 29.94 8.38 -3.00
C LEU A 123 31.35 8.95 -3.03
N GLN A 124 31.57 10.06 -3.75
CA GLN A 124 32.87 10.72 -3.84
C GLN A 124 33.35 11.29 -2.51
N ASN A 125 32.44 11.86 -1.71
CA ASN A 125 32.77 12.43 -0.40
C ASN A 125 32.81 11.38 0.72
N ARG A 126 32.56 10.10 0.42
CA ARG A 126 32.66 9.05 1.43
C ARG A 126 34.13 8.68 1.65
N ALA A 127 34.67 9.11 2.78
CA ALA A 127 35.94 8.60 3.29
C ALA A 127 35.70 7.33 4.12
N GLN A 128 36.55 6.31 3.93
CA GLN A 128 36.55 5.12 4.76
C GLN A 128 36.95 5.51 6.19
N LEU A 129 36.14 5.12 7.18
CA LEU A 129 36.47 5.40 8.57
C LEU A 129 37.62 4.49 9.03
N PRO A 130 38.47 4.92 9.99
CA PRO A 130 39.58 4.10 10.49
C PRO A 130 39.14 2.74 11.07
N SER A 131 37.87 2.59 11.43
CA SER A 131 37.26 1.37 11.96
C SER A 131 36.64 0.45 10.90
N GLU A 132 36.60 0.85 9.64
CA GLU A 132 36.07 0.02 8.55
C GLU A 132 37.21 -0.87 8.03
N SER A 133 37.26 -2.13 8.48
CA SER A 133 38.21 -3.11 7.95
C SER A 133 37.80 -3.50 6.52
N ILE A 134 38.72 -3.36 5.57
CA ILE A 134 38.54 -3.91 4.21
C ILE A 134 38.56 -5.44 4.34
N SER A 135 37.41 -6.09 4.14
CA SER A 135 37.36 -7.54 4.00
C SER A 135 38.01 -7.93 2.67
N MET A 136 39.30 -8.23 2.70
CA MET A 136 39.96 -8.92 1.58
C MET A 136 39.54 -10.38 1.59
N MET A 137 38.75 -10.79 0.59
CA MET A 137 38.61 -12.20 0.21
C MET A 137 39.72 -12.58 -0.77
#